data_AF-A0A072UW12-F1
#
_entry.id   AF-A0A072UW12-F1
#
_cell.length_a   1.000
_cell.length_b   1.000
_cell.length_c   1.000
_cell.angle_alpha   90.00
_cell.angle_beta   90.00
_cell.angle_gamma   90.00
#
_symmetry.space_group_name_H-M   'P 1'
#
loop_
_entity.id
_entity.type
_entity.pdbx_description
1 polymer ?
#
loop_
_entity_poly.entity_id
_entity_poly.type
_entity_poly.pdbx_seq_one_letter_code
_entity_poly.pdbx_strand_id
1 'polypeptide(L)'
;MVTNPLDYVEPLGKAGASGLGTSKDNWKELIQNIKSHGMRPGVSIKPGTSVEEVYPLCFSLVEAENPVEMVLVMTVEPGFGGQKFMPGMMDKVRILRKKYPSLDIEVDGGLGPSTIDVAASAGANCIVVVYLTTSCNQYPSRQRHKRDDTFNILQL
;
A
#
# COMPACT_ATOMS: atom_id res chain seq x y z
N MET A 1 7.51 -9.93 4.38
CA MET A 1 8.19 -8.91 5.19
C MET A 1 9.65 -9.24 5.36
N VAL A 2 10.52 -8.35 4.88
CA VAL A 2 11.99 -8.41 5.03
C VAL A 2 12.44 -7.51 6.17
N THR A 3 13.58 -7.85 6.79
CA THR A 3 14.15 -7.08 7.91
C THR A 3 14.89 -5.83 7.45
N ASN A 4 15.57 -5.87 6.30
CA ASN A 4 16.33 -4.75 5.75
C ASN A 4 15.87 -4.43 4.32
N PRO A 5 14.91 -3.50 4.13
CA PRO A 5 14.35 -3.19 2.81
C PRO A 5 15.34 -2.52 1.86
N LEU A 6 16.40 -1.87 2.37
CA LEU A 6 17.43 -1.22 1.55
C LEU A 6 18.14 -2.22 0.63
N ASP A 7 18.39 -3.45 1.12
CA ASP A 7 19.08 -4.51 0.37
C ASP A 7 18.34 -4.94 -0.90
N TYR A 8 17.05 -4.62 -0.98
CA TYR A 8 16.18 -5.07 -2.06
C TYR A 8 15.79 -3.96 -3.03
N VAL A 9 16.12 -2.69 -2.74
CA VAL A 9 15.77 -1.56 -3.62
C VAL A 9 16.37 -1.75 -5.02
N GLU A 10 17.68 -1.97 -5.09
CA GLU A 10 18.37 -2.12 -6.37
C GLU A 10 17.97 -3.41 -7.11
N PRO A 11 17.96 -4.61 -6.48
CA PRO A 11 17.50 -5.84 -7.15
C PRO A 11 16.07 -5.73 -7.69
N LEU A 12 15.15 -5.13 -6.93
CA LEU A 12 13.76 -4.99 -7.35
C LEU A 12 13.58 -3.91 -8.43
N GLY A 13 14.30 -2.80 -8.33
CA GLY A 13 14.34 -1.79 -9.39
C GLY A 13 14.83 -2.38 -10.71
N LYS A 14 15.91 -3.17 -10.68
CA LYS A 14 16.41 -3.91 -11.85
C LYS A 14 15.42 -4.95 -12.39
N ALA A 15 14.60 -5.54 -11.52
CA ALA A 15 13.54 -6.47 -11.89
C ALA A 15 12.28 -5.78 -12.45
N GLY A 16 12.24 -4.44 -12.47
CA GLY A 16 11.11 -3.66 -13.00
C GLY A 16 9.99 -3.42 -11.99
N ALA A 17 10.27 -3.50 -10.68
CA ALA A 17 9.30 -3.14 -9.66
C ALA A 17 8.91 -1.66 -9.79
N SER A 18 7.62 -1.34 -9.62
CA SER A 18 7.11 0.03 -9.75
C SER A 18 7.01 0.76 -8.41
N GLY A 19 7.07 0.05 -7.29
CA GLY A 19 7.05 0.64 -5.95
C GLY A 19 7.45 -0.34 -4.85
N LEU A 20 7.88 0.22 -3.72
CA LEU A 20 8.34 -0.53 -2.55
C LEU A 20 7.77 0.08 -1.26
N GLY A 21 7.16 -0.77 -0.43
CA GLY A 21 6.61 -0.41 0.88
C GLY A 21 7.57 -0.76 2.03
N THR A 22 7.69 0.11 3.04
CA THR A 22 8.53 -0.13 4.23
C THR A 22 7.83 0.23 5.54
N SER A 23 8.35 -0.28 6.66
CA SER A 23 7.93 0.06 8.01
C SER A 23 9.02 0.86 8.77
N LYS A 24 8.66 2.09 9.15
CA LYS A 24 9.21 3.01 10.18
C LYS A 24 10.72 3.35 10.21
N ASP A 25 11.65 2.42 9.99
CA ASP A 25 13.09 2.67 10.24
C ASP A 25 13.82 3.18 8.99
N ASN A 26 14.72 4.17 9.15
CA ASN A 26 15.55 4.80 8.10
C ASN A 26 14.80 5.22 6.82
N TRP A 27 13.56 5.67 6.96
CA TRP A 27 12.66 5.96 5.84
C TRP A 27 13.18 7.03 4.86
N LYS A 28 13.95 8.03 5.30
CA LYS A 28 14.44 9.11 4.42
C LYS A 28 15.40 8.59 3.35
N GLU A 29 16.43 7.87 3.79
CA GLU A 29 17.43 7.29 2.91
C GLU A 29 16.78 6.27 1.98
N LEU A 30 15.87 5.46 2.51
CA LEU A 30 15.13 4.47 1.73
C LEU A 30 14.25 5.11 0.66
N ILE A 31 13.48 6.16 0.98
CA ILE A 31 12.66 6.88 0.00
C ILE A 31 13.53 7.49 -1.11
N GLN A 32 14.67 8.10 -0.75
CA GLN A 32 15.60 8.66 -1.73
C GLN A 32 16.17 7.58 -2.65
N ASN A 33 16.52 6.42 -2.08
CA ASN A 33 17.04 5.28 -2.83
C ASN A 33 15.97 4.66 -3.75
N ILE A 34 14.72 4.55 -3.29
CA ILE A 34 13.60 4.07 -4.12
C ILE A 34 13.39 5.02 -5.30
N LYS A 35 13.33 6.33 -5.05
CA LYS A 35 13.16 7.35 -6.09
C LYS A 35 14.33 7.37 -7.09
N SER A 36 15.59 7.19 -6.64
CA SER A 36 16.75 7.15 -7.53
C SER A 36 16.75 5.98 -8.50
N HIS A 37 16.02 4.90 -8.17
CA HIS A 37 15.79 3.74 -9.04
C HIS A 37 14.51 3.85 -9.87
N GLY A 38 13.86 5.03 -9.91
CA GLY A 38 12.64 5.26 -10.69
C GLY A 38 11.39 4.58 -10.12
N MET A 39 11.46 4.11 -8.88
CA MET A 39 10.34 3.46 -8.19
C MET A 39 9.54 4.44 -7.35
N ARG A 40 8.26 4.14 -7.11
CA ARG A 40 7.37 4.95 -6.27
C ARG A 40 7.44 4.49 -4.81
N PRO A 41 7.79 5.37 -3.86
CA PRO A 41 7.87 5.03 -2.45
C PRO A 41 6.49 4.82 -1.82
N GLY A 42 6.34 3.72 -1.08
CA GLY A 42 5.16 3.38 -0.30
C GLY A 42 5.48 3.15 1.18
N VAL A 43 4.46 3.18 2.03
CA VAL A 43 4.57 2.78 3.45
C VAL A 43 3.45 1.82 3.83
N SER A 44 3.76 0.81 4.63
CA SER A 44 2.76 -0.15 5.13
C SER A 44 2.45 0.08 6.61
N ILE A 45 1.16 -0.05 6.96
CA ILE A 45 0.64 0.06 8.32
C ILE A 45 -0.03 -1.26 8.70
N LYS A 46 0.55 -1.98 9.66
CA LYS A 46 -0.06 -3.17 10.27
C LYS A 46 -1.18 -2.82 11.25
N PRO A 47 -2.06 -3.76 11.65
CA PRO A 47 -3.17 -3.46 12.54
C PRO A 47 -2.76 -2.82 13.88
N GLY A 48 -1.66 -3.27 14.48
CA GLY A 48 -1.12 -2.71 15.71
C GLY A 48 -0.42 -1.34 15.61
N THR A 49 -0.19 -0.81 14.40
CA THR A 49 0.51 0.46 14.17
C THR A 49 -0.49 1.62 14.06
N SER A 50 -0.24 2.74 14.74
CA SER A 50 -1.14 3.89 14.72
C SER A 50 -1.07 4.61 13.37
N VAL A 51 -2.19 5.13 12.87
CA VAL A 51 -2.22 5.85 11.58
C VAL A 51 -1.41 7.15 11.63
N GLU A 52 -1.29 7.75 12.82
CA GLU A 52 -0.51 8.95 13.12
C GLU A 52 0.98 8.77 12.81
N GLU A 53 1.50 7.55 12.89
CA GLU A 53 2.91 7.26 12.60
C GLU A 53 3.27 7.52 11.14
N VAL A 54 2.28 7.54 10.24
CA VAL A 54 2.47 7.81 8.81
C VAL A 54 2.41 9.30 8.49
N TYR A 55 1.86 10.14 9.36
CA TYR A 55 1.75 11.58 9.06
C TYR A 55 3.08 12.25 8.74
N PRO A 56 4.18 12.02 9.47
CA PRO A 56 5.48 12.60 9.14
C PRO A 56 6.00 12.12 7.77
N LEU A 57 5.59 10.94 7.30
CA LEU A 57 6.02 10.37 6.02
C LEU A 57 5.24 10.95 4.85
N CYS A 58 3.95 11.23 5.05
CA CYS A 58 3.14 11.92 4.04
C CYS A 58 3.45 13.42 3.96
N PHE A 59 4.03 14.02 5.01
CA PHE A 59 4.27 15.46 5.12
C PHE A 59 5.75 15.87 5.27
N SER A 60 6.71 14.94 5.16
CA SER A 60 8.11 15.24 5.51
C SER A 60 8.65 16.50 4.84
N LEU A 61 9.26 17.32 5.69
CA LEU A 61 9.90 18.63 5.53
C LEU A 61 10.95 18.75 4.41
N VAL A 62 10.53 18.60 3.16
CA VAL A 62 11.12 19.34 2.04
C VAL A 62 9.93 19.85 1.25
N GLU A 63 9.75 21.16 1.30
CA GLU A 63 8.65 21.84 0.63
C GLU A 63 8.54 21.39 -0.83
N ALA A 64 7.32 21.02 -1.22
CA ALA A 64 6.82 20.77 -2.59
C ALA A 64 6.66 19.33 -3.11
N GLU A 65 7.14 18.27 -2.45
CA GLU A 65 6.91 16.90 -2.98
C GLU A 65 6.49 15.90 -1.91
N ASN A 66 5.33 15.24 -2.10
CA ASN A 66 4.92 14.11 -1.27
C ASN A 66 6.06 13.06 -1.22
N PRO A 67 6.63 12.75 -0.04
CA PRO A 67 7.74 11.81 0.07
C PRO A 67 7.30 10.38 -0.23
N VAL A 68 6.05 10.07 0.08
CA VAL A 68 5.40 8.77 -0.10
C VAL A 68 4.19 8.97 -1.00
N GLU A 69 4.07 8.12 -2.01
CA GLU A 69 2.99 8.21 -2.99
C GLU A 69 1.82 7.28 -2.66
N MET A 70 2.06 6.28 -1.81
CA MET A 70 1.07 5.27 -1.46
C MET A 70 1.19 4.79 -0.01
N VAL A 71 0.04 4.60 0.64
CA VAL A 71 -0.06 3.98 1.97
C VAL A 71 -0.82 2.68 1.86
N LEU A 72 -0.19 1.59 2.27
CA LEU A 72 -0.80 0.27 2.41
C LEU A 72 -1.35 0.11 3.84
N VAL A 73 -2.64 -0.14 3.96
CA VAL A 73 -3.31 -0.51 5.21
C VAL A 73 -3.55 -2.01 5.23
N MET A 74 -2.87 -2.73 6.11
CA MET A 74 -3.09 -4.16 6.28
C MET A 74 -4.36 -4.43 7.08
N THR A 75 -5.23 -5.27 6.56
CA THR A 75 -6.49 -5.73 7.19
C THR A 75 -6.36 -7.09 7.86
N VAL A 76 -5.14 -7.61 7.96
CA VAL A 76 -4.75 -8.84 8.67
C VAL A 76 -3.36 -8.65 9.27
N GLU A 77 -2.94 -9.52 10.18
CA GLU A 77 -1.56 -9.50 10.64
C GLU A 77 -0.62 -10.01 9.54
N PRO A 78 0.58 -9.42 9.40
CA PRO A 78 1.57 -9.81 8.43
C PRO A 78 2.00 -11.28 8.59
N GLY A 79 2.15 -12.00 7.47
CA GLY A 79 2.67 -13.36 7.47
C GLY A 79 2.00 -14.23 6.41
N PHE A 80 0.80 -14.73 6.71
CA PHE A 80 0.13 -15.75 5.91
C PHE A 80 -1.17 -15.26 5.26
N GLY A 81 -1.41 -15.70 4.03
CA GLY A 81 -2.70 -15.51 3.34
C GLY A 81 -3.84 -16.34 3.94
N GLY A 82 -5.09 -16.00 3.62
CA GLY A 82 -6.28 -16.71 4.09
C GLY A 82 -6.83 -16.24 5.45
N GLN A 83 -6.21 -15.23 6.07
CA GLN A 83 -6.72 -14.57 7.26
C GLN A 83 -8.00 -13.76 6.97
N LYS A 84 -8.84 -13.58 7.99
CA LYS A 84 -10.10 -12.85 7.87
C LYS A 84 -9.87 -11.34 7.90
N PHE A 85 -10.48 -10.63 6.96
CA PHE A 85 -10.52 -9.16 6.91
C PHE A 85 -10.96 -8.56 8.25
N MET A 86 -10.22 -7.57 8.75
CA MET A 86 -10.51 -6.80 9.96
C MET A 86 -11.20 -5.47 9.61
N PRO A 87 -12.55 -5.34 9.77
CA PRO A 87 -13.29 -4.15 9.35
C PRO A 87 -12.87 -2.86 10.07
N GLY A 88 -12.38 -2.99 11.32
CA GLY A 88 -11.90 -1.85 12.10
C GLY A 88 -10.70 -1.12 11.47
N MET A 89 -9.97 -1.77 10.55
CA MET A 89 -8.87 -1.11 9.83
C MET A 89 -9.36 -0.05 8.85
N MET A 90 -10.65 -0.08 8.47
CA MET A 90 -11.24 0.93 7.59
C MET A 90 -11.30 2.31 8.23
N ASP A 91 -11.27 2.41 9.56
CA ASP A 91 -11.15 3.70 10.24
C ASP A 91 -9.84 4.40 9.90
N LYS A 92 -8.73 3.65 9.78
CA LYS A 92 -7.44 4.18 9.33
C LYS A 92 -7.53 4.69 7.88
N VAL A 93 -8.18 3.94 7.01
CA VAL A 93 -8.41 4.33 5.59
C VAL A 93 -9.20 5.65 5.52
N ARG A 94 -10.29 5.77 6.30
CA ARG A 94 -11.10 7.00 6.34
C ARG A 94 -10.31 8.19 6.85
N ILE A 95 -9.51 8.00 7.90
CA ILE A 95 -8.65 9.04 8.47
C ILE A 95 -7.63 9.51 7.41
N LEU A 96 -6.96 8.57 6.74
CA LEU A 96 -6.00 8.87 5.67
C LEU A 96 -6.66 9.58 4.50
N ARG A 97 -7.80 9.09 3.99
CA ARG A 97 -8.49 9.71 2.85
C ARG A 97 -8.98 11.13 3.18
N LYS A 98 -9.49 11.35 4.40
CA LYS A 98 -9.91 12.68 4.86
C LYS A 98 -8.73 13.66 4.93
N LYS A 99 -7.58 13.20 5.40
CA LYS A 99 -6.38 14.03 5.59
C LYS A 99 -5.59 14.24 4.30
N TYR A 100 -5.59 13.24 3.42
CA TYR A 100 -4.84 13.22 2.17
C TYR A 100 -5.75 12.78 1.00
N PRO A 101 -6.57 13.69 0.46
CA PRO A 101 -7.58 13.34 -0.55
C PRO A 101 -7.00 12.74 -1.84
N SER A 102 -5.76 13.07 -2.21
CA SER A 102 -5.08 12.61 -3.43
C SER A 102 -4.12 11.44 -3.22
N LEU A 103 -3.92 10.98 -1.99
CA LEU A 103 -2.97 9.89 -1.68
C LEU A 103 -3.51 8.55 -2.19
N ASP A 104 -2.63 7.71 -2.73
CA ASP A 104 -2.98 6.33 -3.01
C ASP A 104 -3.08 5.55 -1.69
N ILE A 105 -4.22 4.92 -1.46
CA ILE A 105 -4.45 4.09 -0.28
C ILE A 105 -4.77 2.68 -0.79
N GLU A 106 -3.85 1.78 -0.48
CA GLU A 106 -3.94 0.35 -0.74
C GLU A 106 -4.48 -0.37 0.49
N VAL A 107 -5.28 -1.41 0.29
CA VAL A 107 -5.72 -2.33 1.36
C VAL A 107 -5.32 -3.75 0.98
N ASP A 108 -4.68 -4.46 1.92
CA ASP A 108 -4.29 -5.86 1.75
C ASP A 108 -4.68 -6.70 2.96
N GLY A 109 -5.26 -7.88 2.69
CA GLY A 109 -5.56 -8.90 3.70
C GLY A 109 -7.02 -9.34 3.77
N GLY A 110 -7.31 -10.56 3.32
CA GLY A 110 -8.63 -11.18 3.51
C GLY A 110 -9.75 -10.54 2.69
N LEU A 111 -9.42 -9.82 1.62
CA LEU A 111 -10.39 -9.17 0.74
C LEU A 111 -11.10 -10.18 -0.17
N GLY A 112 -12.38 -9.92 -0.42
CA GLY A 112 -13.25 -10.73 -1.28
C GLY A 112 -14.45 -9.91 -1.75
N PRO A 113 -15.38 -10.51 -2.53
CA PRO A 113 -16.48 -9.78 -3.18
C PRO A 113 -17.33 -8.92 -2.23
N SER A 114 -17.53 -9.37 -0.98
CA SER A 114 -18.32 -8.65 0.03
C SER A 114 -17.55 -7.57 0.79
N THR A 115 -16.22 -7.52 0.71
CA THR A 115 -15.39 -6.58 1.47
C THR A 115 -14.74 -5.51 0.60
N ILE A 116 -14.67 -5.71 -0.72
CA ILE A 116 -14.18 -4.73 -1.69
C ILE A 116 -14.96 -3.42 -1.59
N ASP A 117 -16.30 -3.47 -1.57
CA ASP A 117 -17.13 -2.27 -1.49
C ASP A 117 -16.95 -1.52 -0.17
N VAL A 118 -16.70 -2.25 0.91
CA VAL A 118 -16.41 -1.66 2.23
C VAL A 118 -15.10 -0.89 2.19
N ALA A 119 -14.05 -1.47 1.59
CA ALA A 119 -12.74 -0.82 1.44
C ALA A 119 -12.80 0.40 0.50
N ALA A 120 -13.45 0.26 -0.66
CA ALA A 120 -13.64 1.35 -1.60
C ALA A 120 -14.44 2.50 -0.97
N SER A 121 -15.53 2.20 -0.26
CA SER A 121 -16.36 3.21 0.42
C SER A 121 -15.62 3.89 1.58
N ALA A 122 -14.65 3.23 2.20
CA ALA A 122 -13.78 3.84 3.21
C ALA A 122 -12.77 4.84 2.60
N GLY A 123 -12.53 4.76 1.29
CA GLY A 123 -11.62 5.63 0.56
C GLY A 123 -10.38 4.94 -0.01
N ALA A 124 -10.32 3.60 0.00
CA ALA A 124 -9.26 2.86 -0.68
C ALA A 124 -9.43 2.96 -2.20
N ASN A 125 -8.32 3.08 -2.93
CA ASN A 125 -8.31 3.13 -4.39
C ASN A 125 -7.33 2.10 -5.02
N CYS A 126 -6.66 1.31 -4.19
CA CYS A 126 -5.94 0.10 -4.57
C CYS A 126 -6.34 -1.04 -3.60
N ILE A 127 -6.58 -2.23 -4.13
CA ILE A 127 -7.13 -3.36 -3.37
C ILE A 127 -6.37 -4.62 -3.78
N VAL A 128 -5.68 -5.24 -2.83
CA VAL A 128 -4.96 -6.50 -3.05
C VAL A 128 -5.86 -7.67 -2.69
N VAL A 129 -6.00 -8.60 -3.62
CA VAL A 129 -6.83 -9.80 -3.43
C VAL A 129 -5.96 -11.03 -3.66
N VAL A 130 -5.82 -11.85 -2.62
CA VAL A 130 -5.19 -13.18 -2.74
C VAL A 130 -6.30 -14.20 -2.95
N TYR A 131 -6.49 -14.65 -4.19
CA TYR A 131 -7.35 -15.78 -4.52
C TYR A 131 -6.56 -17.09 -4.43
N LEU A 132 -6.88 -17.94 -3.46
CA LEU A 132 -6.52 -19.37 -3.49
C LEU A 132 -7.41 -20.08 -4.54
N THR A 133 -7.01 -19.99 -5.80
CA THR A 133 -7.41 -20.84 -6.96
C THR A 133 -8.89 -20.87 -7.43
N THR A 134 -9.06 -20.77 -8.76
CA THR A 134 -10.20 -21.17 -9.62
C THR A 134 -11.49 -20.34 -9.66
N SER A 135 -11.46 -19.14 -10.25
CA SER A 135 -12.43 -18.71 -11.30
C SER A 135 -12.23 -17.23 -11.65
N CYS A 136 -11.50 -16.99 -12.74
CA CYS A 136 -11.33 -15.67 -13.33
C CYS A 136 -12.63 -15.28 -14.07
N ASN A 137 -13.62 -14.69 -13.39
CA ASN A 137 -14.69 -13.98 -14.14
C ASN A 137 -15.59 -12.99 -13.40
N GLN A 138 -15.19 -12.32 -12.31
CA GLN A 138 -16.08 -11.33 -11.68
C GLN A 138 -15.33 -10.12 -11.12
N TYR A 139 -15.01 -9.16 -12.00
CA TYR A 139 -14.75 -7.78 -11.56
C TYR A 139 -15.62 -6.81 -12.39
N PRO A 140 -16.55 -6.06 -11.75
CA PRO A 140 -17.29 -5.01 -12.43
C PRO A 140 -16.34 -3.88 -12.85
N SER A 141 -16.48 -3.45 -14.10
CA SER A 141 -15.62 -2.51 -14.84
C SER A 141 -15.56 -1.07 -14.29
N ARG A 142 -16.16 -0.77 -13.14
CA ARG A 142 -16.42 0.60 -12.66
C ARG A 142 -15.34 1.23 -11.77
N GLN A 143 -14.30 0.49 -11.35
CA GLN A 143 -13.25 1.01 -10.46
C GLN A 143 -11.85 1.02 -11.08
N ARG A 144 -11.73 0.83 -12.40
CA ARG A 144 -10.46 1.04 -13.11
C ARG A 144 -10.24 2.53 -13.32
N HIS A 145 -9.60 3.19 -12.37
CA HIS A 145 -8.80 4.35 -12.78
C HIS A 145 -7.66 3.77 -13.62
N LYS A 146 -7.62 4.11 -14.92
CA LYS A 146 -6.55 3.70 -15.83
C LYS A 146 -5.22 4.09 -15.19
N ARG A 147 -4.49 3.10 -14.68
CA ARG A 147 -3.06 3.20 -14.45
C ARG A 147 -2.44 2.16 -15.34
N ASP A 148 -1.41 2.58 -16.06
CA ASP A 148 -0.71 1.77 -17.04
C ASP A 148 -0.41 0.38 -16.48
N ASP A 149 -0.60 -0.65 -17.30
CA ASP A 149 -0.64 -2.09 -16.97
C ASP A 149 0.70 -2.66 -16.44
N THR A 150 1.59 -1.83 -15.89
CA THR A 150 2.93 -2.17 -15.43
C THR A 150 3.15 -2.00 -13.92
N PHE A 151 2.12 -1.62 -13.15
CA PHE A 151 2.26 -1.33 -11.72
C PHE A 151 2.35 -2.60 -10.83
N ASN A 152 3.53 -3.24 -10.79
CA ASN A 152 3.81 -4.36 -9.89
C ASN A 152 4.45 -3.84 -8.58
N ILE A 153 3.66 -3.86 -7.50
CA ILE A 153 4.11 -3.52 -6.15
C ILE A 153 4.63 -4.80 -5.48
N LEU A 154 5.90 -4.80 -5.11
CA LEU A 154 6.47 -5.87 -4.29
C LEU A 154 6.37 -5.45 -2.83
N GLN A 155 5.44 -6.07 -2.11
CA GLN A 155 5.31 -5.93 -0.67
C GLN A 155 6.34 -6.83 -0.01
N LEU A 156 7.51 -6.26 0.30
CA LEU A 156 8.60 -7.02 0.90
C LEU A 156 8.31 -7.43 2.32
#